data_AF-A0A401PC69-F1
#
_entry.id   AF-A0A401PC69-F1
#
_cell.length_a   1.000
_cell.length_b   1.000
_cell.length_c   1.000
_cell.angle_alpha   90.00
_cell.angle_beta   90.00
_cell.angle_gamma   90.00
#
_symmetry.space_group_name_H-M   'P 1'
#
loop_
_entity.id
_entity.type
_entity.pdbx_description
1 polymer ?
#
loop_
_entity_poly.entity_id
_entity_poly.type
_entity_poly.pdbx_seq_one_letter_code
_entity_poly.pdbx_strand_id
1 'polypeptide(L)'
;MDSGLKPEKLNLDARLPEATEIFKYWLQCFEAYLNTPETKVDGPRKLSLLHARVGHRLSSVIEKATTYETAVEILQKRFVKVRPITGQVECPPESGLKVPVKMAEGTTESG
;
A
#
# COMPACT_ATOMS: atom_id res chain seq x y z
N MET A 1 -16.36 26.66 12.61
CA MET A 1 -15.66 25.40 12.31
C MET A 1 -14.37 25.80 11.61
N ASP A 2 -13.22 25.39 12.13
CA ASP A 2 -11.90 25.81 11.67
C ASP A 2 -11.75 25.73 10.15
N SER A 3 -11.73 26.89 9.50
CA SER A 3 -11.40 27.13 8.10
C SER A 3 -9.90 26.94 7.82
N GLY A 4 -9.25 25.96 8.47
CA GLY A 4 -7.81 26.03 8.73
C GLY A 4 -6.97 24.79 8.40
N LEU A 5 -7.54 23.65 8.02
CA LEU A 5 -6.75 22.42 7.85
C LEU A 5 -6.08 22.36 6.47
N LYS A 6 -5.13 23.27 6.25
CA LYS A 6 -4.11 23.11 5.22
C LYS A 6 -3.31 21.85 5.54
N PRO A 7 -3.29 20.83 4.67
CA PRO A 7 -2.56 19.59 4.93
C PRO A 7 -1.07 19.91 5.13
N GLU A 8 -0.47 19.24 6.12
CA GLU A 8 0.97 19.38 6.37
C GLU A 8 1.78 18.94 5.14
N LYS A 9 3.03 19.40 5.05
CA LYS A 9 3.90 19.03 3.94
C LYS A 9 4.25 17.54 4.02
N LEU A 10 3.89 16.77 2.99
CA LEU A 10 4.22 15.35 2.92
C LEU A 10 5.72 15.15 2.67
N ASN A 11 6.46 14.73 3.68
CA ASN A 11 7.88 14.38 3.55
C ASN A 11 8.11 12.94 4.03
N LEU A 12 7.61 12.00 3.23
CA LEU A 12 7.58 10.59 3.57
C LEU A 12 8.70 9.81 2.88
N ASP A 13 9.36 8.92 3.60
CA ASP A 13 10.29 7.94 3.01
C ASP A 13 9.50 6.69 2.62
N ALA A 14 9.54 6.33 1.33
CA ALA A 14 8.81 5.17 0.80
C ALA A 14 9.29 3.82 1.36
N ARG A 15 10.40 3.80 2.10
CA ARG A 15 10.93 2.60 2.77
C ARG A 15 10.23 2.31 4.10
N LEU A 16 9.48 3.26 4.66
CA LEU A 16 8.77 3.02 5.91
C LEU A 16 7.64 2.01 5.70
N PRO A 17 7.43 1.05 6.62
CA PRO A 17 6.38 0.05 6.49
C PRO A 17 4.97 0.67 6.45
N GLU A 18 4.78 1.80 7.12
CA GLU A 18 3.52 2.56 7.16
C GLU A 18 3.39 3.56 6.01
N ALA A 19 4.38 3.67 5.11
CA ALA A 19 4.41 4.73 4.10
C ALA A 19 3.16 4.71 3.20
N THR A 20 2.66 3.52 2.86
CA THR A 20 1.43 3.36 2.07
C THR A 20 0.22 3.99 2.77
N GLU A 21 0.04 3.72 4.06
CA GLU A 21 -1.14 4.14 4.80
C GLU A 21 -1.07 5.64 5.14
N ILE A 22 0.12 6.14 5.50
CA ILE A 22 0.36 7.57 5.70
C ILE A 22 0.10 8.35 4.40
N PHE A 23 0.57 7.84 3.26
CA PHE A 23 0.34 8.47 1.96
C PHE A 23 -1.16 8.50 1.60
N LYS A 24 -1.89 7.39 1.78
CA LYS A 24 -3.34 7.32 1.52
C LYS A 24 -4.11 8.32 2.38
N TYR A 25 -3.84 8.33 3.68
CA TYR A 25 -4.49 9.26 4.61
C TYR A 25 -4.21 10.71 4.22
N TRP A 26 -2.95 11.03 3.95
CA TRP A 26 -2.56 12.37 3.54
C TRP A 26 -3.22 12.80 2.22
N LEU A 27 -3.27 11.91 1.21
CA LEU A 27 -3.89 12.20 -0.07
C LEU A 27 -5.39 12.46 0.10
N GLN A 28 -6.08 11.67 0.93
CA GLN A 28 -7.49 11.89 1.25
C GLN A 28 -7.71 13.27 1.90
N CYS A 29 -6.86 13.66 2.86
CA CYS A 29 -6.92 14.99 3.46
C CYS A 29 -6.65 16.10 2.45
N PHE A 30 -5.69 15.90 1.54
CA PHE A 30 -5.36 16.86 0.49
C PHE A 30 -6.52 17.05 -0.50
N GLU A 31 -7.17 15.96 -0.93
CA GLU A 31 -8.34 16.03 -1.81
C GLU A 31 -9.55 16.66 -1.12
N ALA A 32 -9.78 16.36 0.15
CA ALA A 32 -10.81 17.03 0.94
C ALA A 32 -10.54 18.55 1.01
N TYR A 33 -9.28 18.96 1.23
CA TYR A 33 -8.85 20.36 1.21
C TYR A 33 -9.13 21.03 -0.15
N LEU A 34 -8.79 20.39 -1.27
CA LEU A 34 -9.05 20.92 -2.61
C LEU A 34 -10.55 21.06 -2.93
N ASN A 35 -11.41 20.27 -2.29
CA ASN A 35 -12.85 20.32 -2.49
C ASN A 35 -13.58 21.32 -1.57
N THR A 36 -12.85 22.01 -0.69
CA THR A 36 -13.41 23.10 0.12
C THR A 36 -13.82 24.29 -0.76
N PRO A 37 -14.91 25.01 -0.44
CA PRO A 37 -15.38 26.14 -1.23
C PRO A 37 -14.34 27.27 -1.35
N GLU A 38 -13.48 27.46 -0.34
CA GLU A 38 -12.38 28.43 -0.34
C GLU A 38 -11.20 28.03 -1.23
N THR A 39 -11.03 26.72 -1.50
CA THR A 39 -9.89 26.18 -2.25
C THR A 39 -10.33 25.47 -3.53
N LYS A 40 -11.56 25.71 -4.00
CA LYS A 40 -12.03 25.13 -5.26
C LYS A 40 -11.18 25.66 -6.41
N VAL A 41 -10.28 24.80 -6.91
CA VAL A 41 -9.28 25.17 -7.92
C VAL A 41 -9.33 24.23 -9.12
N ASP A 42 -8.89 24.73 -10.27
CA ASP A 42 -8.75 24.01 -11.53
C ASP A 42 -7.49 23.13 -11.56
N GLY A 43 -7.39 22.24 -12.57
CA GLY A 43 -6.34 21.23 -12.68
C GLY A 43 -4.90 21.77 -12.54
N PRO A 44 -4.49 22.81 -13.29
CA PRO A 44 -3.14 23.38 -13.19
C PRO A 44 -2.80 23.91 -11.79
N ARG A 45 -3.79 24.51 -11.12
CA ARG A 45 -3.62 25.05 -9.78
C ARG A 45 -3.60 23.94 -8.72
N LYS A 46 -4.34 22.83 -8.92
CA LYS A 46 -4.21 21.62 -8.08
C LYS A 46 -2.79 21.04 -8.13
N LEU A 47 -2.21 20.93 -9.33
CA LEU A 47 -0.83 20.46 -9.50
C LEU A 47 0.17 21.37 -8.80
N SER A 48 0.03 22.69 -8.97
CA SER A 48 0.89 23.67 -8.30
C SER A 48 0.81 23.57 -6.76
N LEU A 49 -0.41 23.39 -6.22
CA LEU A 49 -0.62 23.17 -4.79
C LEU A 49 -0.01 21.86 -4.30
N LEU A 50 -0.10 20.80 -5.10
CA LEU A 50 0.54 19.52 -4.79
C LEU A 50 2.06 19.69 -4.66
N HIS A 51 2.72 20.35 -5.62
CA HIS A 51 4.17 20.63 -5.54
C HIS A 51 4.57 21.43 -4.29
N ALA A 52 3.75 22.41 -3.88
CA ALA A 52 4.01 23.18 -2.66
C ALA A 52 3.85 22.34 -1.38
N ARG A 53 3.04 21.27 -1.44
CA ARG A 53 2.65 20.45 -0.30
C ARG A 53 3.36 19.12 -0.20
N VAL A 54 4.21 18.79 -1.15
CA VAL A 54 5.11 17.64 -1.07
C VAL A 54 6.54 18.09 -0.75
N GLY A 55 7.30 17.23 -0.08
CA GLY A 55 8.72 17.39 0.20
C GLY A 55 9.53 17.51 -1.09
N HIS A 56 10.72 18.12 -1.02
CA HIS A 56 11.60 18.32 -2.17
C HIS A 56 11.84 17.02 -2.97
N ARG A 57 12.09 15.91 -2.27
CA ARG A 57 12.30 14.58 -2.88
C ARG A 57 11.09 14.13 -3.71
N LEU A 58 9.88 14.31 -3.18
CA LEU A 58 8.66 13.91 -3.87
C LEU A 58 8.31 14.86 -5.00
N SER A 59 8.57 16.17 -4.83
CA SER A 59 8.42 17.16 -5.90
C SER A 59 9.28 16.80 -7.10
N SER A 60 10.53 16.39 -6.89
CA SER A 60 11.42 15.91 -7.96
C SER A 60 10.89 14.65 -8.66
N VAL A 61 10.24 13.74 -7.91
CA VAL A 61 9.64 12.53 -8.51
C VAL A 61 8.49 12.86 -9.46
N ILE A 62 7.71 13.90 -9.18
CA ILE A 62 6.57 14.33 -10.00
C ILE A 62 6.89 15.51 -10.92
N GLU A 63 8.15 15.94 -11.02
CA GLU A 63 8.56 17.14 -11.78
C GLU A 63 8.07 17.14 -13.23
N LYS A 64 8.04 15.98 -13.87
CA LYS A 64 7.62 15.83 -15.27
C LYS A 64 6.12 15.65 -15.45
N ALA A 65 5.33 15.60 -14.37
CA ALA A 65 3.90 15.47 -14.47
C ALA A 65 3.29 16.77 -14.99
N THR A 66 2.48 16.68 -16.05
CA THR A 66 1.80 17.84 -16.64
C THR A 66 0.40 18.08 -16.05
N THR A 67 -0.14 17.09 -15.34
CA THR A 67 -1.45 17.16 -14.69
C THR A 67 -1.40 16.64 -13.26
N TYR A 68 -2.39 17.05 -12.46
CA TYR A 68 -2.54 16.59 -11.09
C TYR A 68 -2.71 15.06 -11.03
N GLU A 69 -3.52 14.51 -11.93
CA GLU A 69 -3.85 13.08 -11.99
C GLU A 69 -2.59 12.24 -12.26
N THR A 70 -1.76 12.66 -13.22
CA THR A 70 -0.49 11.99 -13.53
C THR A 70 0.48 12.07 -12.36
N ALA A 71 0.56 13.21 -11.66
CA ALA A 71 1.41 13.35 -10.49
C ALA A 71 0.98 12.40 -9.35
N VAL A 72 -0.33 12.30 -9.09
CA VAL A 72 -0.88 11.38 -8.08
C VAL A 72 -0.61 9.93 -8.45
N GLU A 73 -0.79 9.55 -9.71
CA GLU A 73 -0.50 8.18 -10.18
C GLU A 73 0.98 7.81 -9.96
N ILE A 74 1.90 8.73 -10.26
CA ILE A 74 3.34 8.53 -10.03
C ILE A 74 3.62 8.33 -8.52
N LEU A 75 3.02 9.15 -7.65
CA LEU A 75 3.19 9.02 -6.20
C LEU A 75 2.58 7.70 -5.68
N GLN A 76 1.40 7.32 -6.18
CA GLN A 76 0.78 6.03 -5.85
C GLN A 76 1.68 4.86 -6.22
N LYS A 77 2.28 4.85 -7.41
CA LYS A 77 3.23 3.79 -7.81
C LYS A 77 4.47 3.72 -6.92
N ARG A 78 4.85 4.83 -6.28
CA ARG A 78 6.00 4.88 -5.36
C ARG A 78 5.68 4.34 -3.98
N PHE A 79 4.50 4.65 -3.44
CA PHE A 79 4.12 4.29 -2.07
C PHE A 79 3.25 3.05 -1.99
N VAL A 80 2.27 2.92 -2.89
CA VAL A 80 1.39 1.76 -3.00
C VAL A 80 2.14 0.68 -3.76
N LYS A 81 3.02 -0.03 -3.05
CA LYS A 81 3.54 -1.30 -3.55
C LYS A 81 2.34 -2.25 -3.59
N VAL A 82 1.88 -2.63 -4.78
CA VAL A 82 0.99 -3.78 -4.93
C VAL A 82 1.78 -4.94 -4.34
N ARG A 83 1.47 -5.35 -3.11
CA ARG A 83 2.00 -6.61 -2.58
C ARG A 83 1.46 -7.66 -3.55
N PRO A 84 2.32 -8.43 -4.25
CA PRO A 84 1.83 -9.69 -4.78
C PRO A 84 1.24 -10.43 -3.59
N ILE A 85 0.04 -10.99 -3.79
CA ILE A 85 -0.67 -11.80 -2.82
C ILE A 85 0.16 -13.09 -2.65
N THR A 86 1.27 -13.02 -1.93
CA THR A 86 2.04 -14.19 -1.51
C THR A 86 1.52 -14.57 -0.14
N GLY A 87 0.48 -15.39 -0.17
CA GLY A 87 -0.23 -15.85 1.02
C GLY A 87 -1.56 -16.47 0.65
N GLN A 88 -1.57 -17.43 -0.27
CA GLN A 88 -2.51 -18.53 -0.09
C GLN A 88 -2.16 -19.14 1.27
N VAL A 89 -3.09 -19.01 2.20
CA VAL A 89 -3.20 -19.96 3.31
C VAL A 89 -3.51 -21.30 2.65
N GLU A 90 -2.47 -22.07 2.32
CA GLU A 90 -2.66 -23.51 2.19
C GLU A 90 -2.88 -24.03 3.60
N CYS A 91 -4.05 -24.63 3.79
CA CYS A 91 -4.44 -25.37 4.97
C CYS A 91 -3.34 -26.36 5.39
N PRO A 92 -3.16 -26.63 6.69
CA PRO A 92 -2.29 -27.72 7.11
C PRO A 92 -2.76 -29.02 6.46
N PRO A 93 -1.87 -29.89 5.95
CA PRO A 93 -2.29 -31.23 5.54
C PRO A 93 -2.86 -31.92 6.78
N GLU A 94 -4.13 -32.34 6.67
CA GLU A 94 -4.79 -33.18 7.66
C GLU A 94 -3.85 -34.32 8.08
N SER A 95 -3.67 -34.46 9.38
CA SER A 95 -2.97 -35.57 10.02
C SER A 95 -3.57 -36.90 9.58
N GLY A 96 -3.07 -37.41 8.45
CA GLY A 96 -3.29 -38.77 7.98
C GLY A 96 -2.57 -39.73 8.91
N LEU A 97 -3.31 -40.24 9.88
CA LEU A 97 -2.95 -41.37 10.73
C LEU A 97 -2.56 -42.56 9.82
N LYS A 98 -1.27 -42.70 9.47
CA LYS A 98 -0.74 -43.92 8.87
C LYS A 98 -0.27 -44.83 9.99
N VAL A 99 -1.20 -45.65 10.46
CA VAL A 99 -0.87 -46.89 11.18
C VAL A 99 -0.03 -47.79 10.27
N PRO A 100 1.15 -48.27 10.69
CA PRO A 100 1.86 -49.30 9.96
C PRO A 100 1.28 -50.67 10.31
N VAL A 101 0.47 -51.25 9.42
CA VAL A 101 0.23 -52.71 9.41
C VAL A 101 1.51 -53.36 8.87
N LYS A 102 2.31 -53.91 9.78
CA LYS A 102 3.40 -54.81 9.43
C LYS A 102 2.87 -56.24 9.47
N MET A 103 2.59 -56.78 8.29
CA MET A 103 2.41 -58.22 8.10
C MET A 103 3.75 -58.92 8.35
N ALA A 104 3.73 -59.99 9.13
CA ALA A 104 4.78 -61.00 9.16
C ALA A 104 4.09 -62.35 9.04
N GLU A 105 4.29 -62.98 7.90
CA GLU A 105 3.89 -64.33 7.55
C GLU A 105 5.06 -65.29 7.83
N GLY A 106 4.74 -66.49 8.31
CA GLY A 106 5.61 -67.68 8.37
C GLY A 106 6.47 -67.82 9.63
N THR A 107 6.81 -69.00 10.14
CA THR A 107 6.59 -70.38 9.68
C THR A 107 7.19 -71.32 10.75
N THR A 108 6.57 -72.50 10.93
CA THR A 108 7.08 -73.81 11.46
C THR A 108 7.40 -74.11 12.94
N GLU A 109 6.90 -75.31 13.32
CA GLU A 109 7.50 -76.43 14.11
C GLU A 109 7.68 -76.26 15.63
N SER A 110 6.94 -77.03 16.44
CA SER A 110 7.11 -78.45 16.83
C SER A 110 8.01 -78.61 18.06
N GLY A 111 7.46 -79.25 19.09
CA GLY A 111 8.11 -79.62 20.35
C GLY A 111 7.08 -79.99 21.39
#